data_AF-A0A812RTR3-F1
#
_entry.id   AF-A0A812RTR3-F1
#
_cell.length_a   1.000
_cell.length_b   1.000
_cell.length_c   1.000
_cell.angle_alpha   90.00
_cell.angle_beta   90.00
_cell.angle_gamma   90.00
#
_symmetry.space_group_name_H-M   'P 1'
#
loop_
_entity.id
_entity.type
_entity.pdbx_description
1 polymer ?
#
loop_
_entity_poly.entity_id
_entity_poly.type
_entity_poly.pdbx_seq_one_letter_code
_entity_poly.pdbx_strand_id
1 'polypeptide(L)'
;VLYPGSYWHLTASLVFSKVLYIDCDSKVGKFFQDEPLLEWVKEHKDYATKPEIDFRQQNFERLDVAEGSFDLLISMSAGIVSKPCGRYVKRGGYFLVSDAHFDARTTALDPRFKLVAVYNPETKRLETKDLESCFMTTAGEKISANQ
;
A
#
# COMPACT_ATOMS: atom_id res chain seq x y z
N VAL A 1 -6.46 6.01 -4.03
CA VAL A 1 -5.51 5.08 -3.37
C VAL A 1 -6.09 4.60 -2.05
N LEU A 2 -5.93 3.33 -1.71
CA LEU A 2 -6.26 2.78 -0.39
C LEU A 2 -4.95 2.49 0.35
N TYR A 3 -4.82 2.96 1.58
CA TYR A 3 -3.62 2.82 2.40
C TYR A 3 -3.95 2.33 3.82
N PRO A 4 -4.08 1.00 4.02
CA PRO A 4 -4.27 0.39 5.33
C PRO A 4 -2.98 0.29 6.15
N GLY A 5 -3.14 0.44 7.47
CA GLY A 5 -2.05 0.53 8.44
C GLY A 5 -1.05 1.62 8.06
N SER A 6 -1.56 2.78 7.66
CA SER A 6 -0.73 3.89 7.18
C SER A 6 0.12 4.52 8.26
N TYR A 7 -0.22 4.35 9.54
CA TYR A 7 0.39 5.05 10.66
C TYR A 7 0.50 6.56 10.35
N TRP A 8 1.60 7.23 10.67
CA TRP A 8 1.84 8.64 10.33
C TRP A 8 2.29 8.87 8.87
N HIS A 9 2.09 7.93 7.96
CA HIS A 9 2.60 8.07 6.59
C HIS A 9 1.63 8.83 5.67
N LEU A 10 1.79 10.15 5.59
CA LEU A 10 0.96 11.03 4.75
C LEU A 10 1.48 11.23 3.31
N THR A 11 2.71 10.83 3.01
CA THR A 11 3.42 11.20 1.77
C THR A 11 2.71 10.76 0.48
N ALA A 12 1.88 9.71 0.53
CA ALA A 12 1.07 9.31 -0.61
C ALA A 12 0.18 10.46 -1.13
N SER A 13 -0.23 11.39 -0.26
CA SER A 13 -1.03 12.57 -0.64
C SER A 13 -0.22 13.68 -1.32
N LEU A 14 1.11 13.57 -1.39
CA LEU A 14 1.94 14.45 -2.24
C LEU A 14 1.83 14.06 -3.71
N VAL A 15 1.62 12.77 -3.99
CA VAL A 15 1.62 12.23 -5.37
C VAL A 15 0.20 11.93 -5.86
N PHE A 16 -0.69 11.51 -4.96
CA PHE A 16 -2.05 11.11 -5.29
C PHE A 16 -3.07 12.08 -4.72
N SER A 17 -4.00 12.53 -5.56
CA SER A 17 -5.02 13.51 -5.18
C SER A 17 -6.12 12.98 -4.28
N LYS A 18 -6.33 11.66 -4.23
CA LYS A 18 -7.35 11.02 -3.41
C LYS A 18 -6.82 9.77 -2.72
N VAL A 19 -6.68 9.84 -1.40
CA VAL A 19 -6.13 8.76 -0.59
C VAL A 19 -7.03 8.50 0.62
N LEU A 20 -7.44 7.24 0.77
CA LEU A 20 -8.09 6.73 1.97
C LEU A 20 -7.05 6.04 2.85
N TYR A 21 -6.75 6.65 3.99
CA TYR A 21 -5.87 6.17 5.03
C TYR A 21 -6.67 5.43 6.10
N ILE A 22 -6.24 4.22 6.45
CA ILE A 22 -6.87 3.42 7.51
C ILE A 22 -5.82 3.07 8.56
N ASP A 23 -6.09 3.34 9.83
CA ASP A 23 -5.26 2.86 10.93
C ASP A 23 -6.12 2.64 12.19
N CYS A 24 -5.71 1.76 13.09
CA CYS A 24 -6.44 1.51 14.34
C CYS A 24 -5.87 2.28 15.54
N ASP A 25 -4.66 2.83 15.45
CA ASP A 25 -4.02 3.57 16.54
C ASP A 25 -4.69 4.94 16.73
N SER A 26 -5.28 5.14 17.91
CA SER A 26 -5.96 6.39 18.29
C SER A 26 -5.03 7.60 18.34
N LYS A 27 -3.71 7.40 18.46
CA LYS A 27 -2.72 8.47 18.43
C LYS A 27 -2.54 9.04 17.02
N VAL A 28 -2.83 8.24 15.99
CA VAL A 28 -2.63 8.60 14.58
C VAL A 28 -3.71 9.57 14.11
N GLY A 29 -4.93 9.51 14.66
CA GLY A 29 -6.03 10.38 14.20
C GLY A 29 -5.73 11.88 14.29
N LYS A 30 -5.05 12.33 15.35
CA LYS A 30 -4.67 13.75 15.50
C LYS A 30 -3.68 14.20 14.44
N PHE A 31 -2.79 13.31 13.99
CA PHE A 31 -1.81 13.63 12.95
C PHE A 31 -2.49 13.95 11.62
N PHE A 32 -3.55 13.20 11.25
CA PHE A 32 -4.31 13.48 10.02
C PHE A 32 -5.27 14.68 10.13
N GLN A 33 -5.38 15.29 11.31
CA GLN A 33 -6.17 16.49 11.57
C GLN A 33 -5.30 17.74 11.74
N ASP A 34 -3.98 17.61 11.76
CA ASP A 34 -3.07 18.74 11.98
C ASP A 34 -3.10 19.72 10.80
N GLU A 35 -3.72 20.89 10.99
CA GLU A 35 -3.89 21.88 9.92
C GLU A 35 -2.55 22.35 9.31
N PRO A 36 -1.49 22.68 10.07
CA PRO A 36 -0.20 23.06 9.50
C PRO A 36 0.37 21.99 8.55
N LEU A 37 0.29 20.72 8.93
CA LEU A 37 0.70 19.61 8.08
C LEU A 37 -0.16 19.49 6.81
N LEU A 38 -1.48 19.63 6.94
CA LEU A 38 -2.39 19.55 5.80
C LEU A 38 -2.19 20.72 4.82
N GLU A 39 -1.88 21.93 5.31
CA GLU A 39 -1.47 23.05 4.47
C GLU A 39 -0.13 22.78 3.79
N TRP A 40 0.85 22.23 4.52
CA TRP A 40 2.13 21.84 3.94
C TRP A 40 1.96 20.86 2.78
N VAL A 41 1.09 19.83 2.91
CA VAL A 41 0.78 18.91 1.81
C VAL A 41 0.13 19.63 0.62
N LYS A 42 -0.76 20.60 0.85
CA LYS A 42 -1.38 21.39 -0.23
C LYS A 42 -0.36 22.19 -1.01
N GLU A 43 0.70 22.67 -0.36
CA GLU A 43 1.75 23.47 -0.99
C GLU A 43 2.79 22.62 -1.74
N HIS A 44 2.99 21.36 -1.34
CA HIS A 44 4.09 20.50 -1.83
C HIS A 44 3.64 19.34 -2.73
N LYS A 45 2.35 19.22 -3.03
CA LYS A 45 1.80 18.18 -3.92
C LYS A 45 2.19 18.36 -5.39
N ASP A 46 2.26 17.25 -6.12
CA ASP A 46 2.60 17.18 -7.55
C ASP A 46 1.39 17.25 -8.50
N TYR A 47 0.20 17.60 -7.98
CA TYR A 47 -1.04 17.67 -8.75
C TYR A 47 -1.79 18.99 -8.52
N ALA A 48 -2.62 19.41 -9.47
CA ALA A 48 -3.28 20.72 -9.44
C ALA A 48 -4.47 20.80 -8.46
N THR A 49 -5.25 19.73 -8.31
CA THR A 49 -6.48 19.73 -7.51
C THR A 49 -6.20 19.79 -6.00
N LYS A 50 -7.20 20.16 -5.21
CA LYS A 50 -7.13 20.06 -3.74
C LYS A 50 -6.93 18.59 -3.32
N PRO A 51 -6.06 18.28 -2.34
CA PRO A 51 -5.96 16.93 -1.77
C PRO A 51 -7.30 16.49 -1.15
N GLU A 52 -7.70 15.26 -1.44
CA GLU A 52 -8.73 14.51 -0.72
C GLU A 52 -8.03 13.48 0.19
N ILE A 53 -7.81 13.87 1.44
CA ILE A 53 -7.16 13.07 2.48
C ILE A 53 -8.27 12.59 3.42
N ASP A 54 -8.69 11.33 3.28
CA ASP A 54 -9.71 10.70 4.13
C ASP A 54 -8.99 9.76 5.10
N PHE A 55 -9.06 10.04 6.42
CA PHE A 55 -8.53 9.16 7.45
C PHE A 55 -9.67 8.51 8.24
N ARG A 56 -9.63 7.19 8.37
CA ARG A 56 -10.59 6.44 9.18
C ARG A 56 -9.86 5.63 10.23
N GLN A 57 -10.14 5.95 11.49
CA GLN A 57 -9.63 5.20 12.62
C GLN A 57 -10.41 3.88 12.78
N GLN A 58 -9.98 2.82 12.11
CA GLN A 58 -10.65 1.51 12.14
C GLN A 58 -9.69 0.37 11.78
N ASN A 59 -10.11 -0.86 12.06
CA ASN A 59 -9.40 -2.05 11.60
C ASN A 59 -9.65 -2.28 10.10
N PHE A 60 -8.60 -2.47 9.31
CA PHE A 60 -8.69 -2.68 7.86
C PHE A 60 -9.18 -4.08 7.45
N GLU A 61 -9.37 -5.02 8.37
CA GLU A 61 -9.95 -6.34 8.07
C GLU A 61 -11.35 -6.26 7.45
N ARG A 62 -12.10 -5.20 7.78
CA ARG A 62 -13.43 -4.91 7.24
C ARG A 62 -13.54 -3.42 6.99
N LEU A 63 -13.74 -3.04 5.73
CA LEU A 63 -13.90 -1.65 5.31
C LEU A 63 -15.27 -1.51 4.65
N ASP A 64 -15.99 -0.46 5.00
CA ASP A 64 -17.22 -0.07 4.32
C ASP A 64 -16.88 0.77 3.08
N VAL A 65 -16.35 0.08 2.06
CA VAL A 65 -16.01 0.62 0.74
C VAL A 65 -16.33 -0.42 -0.31
N ALA A 66 -16.68 0.03 -1.51
CA ALA A 66 -16.98 -0.89 -2.62
C ALA A 66 -15.74 -1.69 -3.03
N GLU A 67 -15.92 -2.97 -3.35
CA GLU A 67 -14.89 -3.79 -3.98
C GLU A 67 -14.47 -3.19 -5.33
N GLY A 68 -13.21 -3.38 -5.71
CA GLY A 68 -12.68 -2.85 -6.96
C GLY A 68 -12.83 -1.33 -7.13
N SER A 69 -12.82 -0.54 -6.06
CA SER A 69 -12.98 0.93 -6.13
C SER A 69 -11.66 1.69 -6.18
N PHE A 70 -10.52 1.04 -5.93
CA PHE A 70 -9.20 1.68 -5.87
C PHE A 70 -8.28 1.23 -7.00
N ASP A 71 -7.53 2.17 -7.57
CA ASP A 71 -6.50 1.90 -8.59
C ASP A 71 -5.18 1.39 -8.00
N LEU A 72 -4.92 1.73 -6.74
CA LEU A 72 -3.71 1.38 -6.01
C LEU A 72 -4.01 1.09 -4.55
N LEU A 73 -3.49 -0.03 -4.06
CA LEU A 73 -3.35 -0.38 -2.64
C LEU A 73 -1.90 -0.17 -2.22
N ILE A 74 -1.66 0.36 -1.02
CA ILE A 74 -0.32 0.52 -0.44
C ILE A 74 -0.27 -0.17 0.93
N SER A 75 0.73 -1.03 1.16
CA SER A 75 1.01 -1.66 2.45
C SER A 75 2.51 -1.63 2.71
N MET A 76 2.95 -0.88 3.73
CA MET A 76 4.38 -0.72 4.01
C MET A 76 4.85 -1.43 5.27
N SER A 77 4.00 -1.61 6.28
CA SER A 77 4.37 -2.27 7.54
C SER A 77 3.14 -2.65 8.39
N ALA A 78 2.01 -2.96 7.75
CA ALA A 78 0.71 -3.12 8.42
C ALA A 78 0.35 -4.57 8.78
N GLY A 79 1.27 -5.52 8.60
CA GLY A 79 0.96 -6.96 8.63
C GLY A 79 0.50 -7.46 7.26
N ILE A 80 -0.30 -8.55 7.23
CA ILE A 80 -0.78 -9.18 5.99
C ILE A 80 -2.03 -8.46 5.48
N VAL A 81 -1.85 -7.44 4.62
CA VAL A 81 -2.93 -6.63 4.05
C VAL A 81 -3.54 -7.26 2.81
N SER A 82 -2.74 -8.02 2.04
CA SER A 82 -3.14 -8.73 0.81
C SER A 82 -4.48 -9.46 0.92
N LYS A 83 -4.66 -10.21 2.02
CA LYS A 83 -5.87 -11.01 2.28
C LYS A 83 -7.13 -10.15 2.48
N PRO A 84 -7.21 -9.26 3.48
CA PRO A 84 -8.43 -8.47 3.73
C PRO A 84 -8.68 -7.36 2.69
N CYS A 85 -7.63 -6.72 2.16
CA CYS A 85 -7.78 -5.50 1.36
C CYS A 85 -7.64 -5.70 -0.15
N GLY A 86 -7.08 -6.84 -0.60
CA GLY A 86 -6.84 -7.07 -2.02
C GLY A 86 -8.10 -6.98 -2.91
N ARG A 87 -9.28 -7.30 -2.35
CA ARG A 87 -10.58 -7.20 -3.04
C ARG A 87 -11.00 -5.77 -3.41
N TYR A 88 -10.45 -4.76 -2.74
CA TYR A 88 -10.82 -3.37 -3.00
C TYR A 88 -10.05 -2.76 -4.18
N VAL A 89 -9.02 -3.44 -4.67
CA VAL A 89 -8.26 -3.00 -5.85
C VAL A 89 -8.98 -3.43 -7.12
N LYS A 90 -9.08 -2.52 -8.09
CA LYS A 90 -9.63 -2.79 -9.43
C LYS A 90 -8.86 -3.92 -10.09
N ARG A 91 -9.52 -4.66 -10.99
CA ARG A 91 -8.79 -5.52 -11.93
C ARG A 91 -7.87 -4.66 -12.78
N GLY A 92 -6.59 -5.03 -12.84
CA GLY A 92 -5.54 -4.24 -13.50
C GLY A 92 -5.00 -3.07 -12.66
N GLY A 93 -5.53 -2.85 -11.45
CA GLY A 93 -4.92 -1.96 -10.47
C GLY A 93 -3.66 -2.58 -9.85
N TYR A 94 -2.93 -1.76 -9.08
CA TYR A 94 -1.64 -2.15 -8.50
C TYR A 94 -1.71 -2.32 -6.99
N PHE A 95 -0.79 -3.12 -6.46
CA PHE A 95 -0.54 -3.22 -5.03
C PHE A 95 0.95 -2.95 -4.78
N LEU A 96 1.26 -1.80 -4.18
CA LEU A 96 2.60 -1.49 -3.69
C LEU A 96 2.72 -2.06 -2.27
N VAL A 97 3.49 -3.14 -2.15
CA VAL A 97 3.62 -3.89 -0.91
C VAL A 97 5.08 -4.02 -0.53
N SER A 98 5.42 -3.70 0.71
CA SER A 98 6.71 -4.05 1.28
C SER A 98 6.69 -5.52 1.74
N ASP A 99 7.88 -6.11 1.87
CA ASP A 99 8.01 -7.46 2.40
C ASP A 99 8.03 -7.52 3.94
N ALA A 100 7.69 -6.42 4.61
CA ALA A 100 7.50 -6.42 6.06
C ALA A 100 6.38 -7.39 6.45
N HIS A 101 6.60 -8.16 7.53
CA HIS A 101 5.65 -9.18 8.01
C HIS A 101 5.24 -10.21 6.93
N PHE A 102 6.08 -10.44 5.92
CA PHE A 102 5.86 -11.38 4.83
C PHE A 102 4.69 -11.05 3.90
N ASP A 103 4.19 -9.81 3.88
CA ASP A 103 3.00 -9.47 3.05
C ASP A 103 3.31 -9.54 1.55
N ALA A 104 4.48 -9.08 1.10
CA ALA A 104 4.87 -9.21 -0.31
C ALA A 104 4.98 -10.68 -0.76
N ARG A 105 5.61 -11.55 0.05
CA ARG A 105 5.64 -13.00 -0.20
C ARG A 105 4.25 -13.62 -0.22
N THR A 106 3.39 -13.26 0.75
CA THR A 106 2.00 -13.74 0.83
C THR A 106 1.21 -13.31 -0.41
N THR A 107 1.40 -12.07 -0.85
CA THR A 107 0.80 -11.51 -2.07
C THR A 107 1.28 -12.24 -3.32
N ALA A 108 2.57 -12.59 -3.40
CA ALA A 108 3.13 -13.29 -4.55
C ALA A 108 2.57 -14.72 -4.72
N LEU A 109 2.10 -15.34 -3.63
CA LEU A 109 1.45 -16.65 -3.63
C LEU A 109 -0.07 -16.56 -3.88
N ASP A 110 -0.64 -15.36 -3.85
CA ASP A 110 -2.07 -15.15 -4.05
C ASP A 110 -2.37 -15.09 -5.57
N PRO A 111 -3.21 -16.00 -6.11
CA PRO A 111 -3.49 -16.07 -7.54
C PRO A 111 -4.24 -14.85 -8.09
N ARG A 112 -4.77 -13.96 -7.23
CA ARG A 112 -5.37 -12.69 -7.64
C ARG A 112 -4.32 -11.67 -8.08
N PHE A 113 -3.07 -11.86 -7.67
CA PHE A 113 -1.96 -10.93 -7.94
C PHE A 113 -0.91 -11.55 -8.84
N LYS A 114 -0.15 -10.67 -9.50
CA LYS A 114 1.04 -11.01 -10.28
C LYS A 114 2.10 -9.98 -9.94
N LEU A 115 3.31 -10.44 -9.59
CA LEU A 115 4.45 -9.53 -9.44
C LEU A 115 4.80 -8.94 -10.81
N VAL A 116 4.81 -7.61 -10.91
CA VAL A 116 5.08 -6.89 -12.17
C VAL A 116 6.31 -5.98 -12.09
N ALA A 117 6.75 -5.63 -10.89
CA ALA A 117 7.94 -4.84 -10.67
C ALA A 117 8.43 -4.96 -9.22
N VAL A 118 9.71 -4.68 -8.99
CA VAL A 118 10.32 -4.52 -7.66
C VAL A 118 11.08 -3.20 -7.60
N TYR A 119 10.97 -2.48 -6.49
CA TYR A 119 11.73 -1.24 -6.29
C TYR A 119 13.14 -1.56 -5.83
N ASN A 120 14.14 -1.13 -6.61
CA ASN A 120 15.54 -1.21 -6.24
C ASN A 120 15.97 0.11 -5.56
N PRO A 121 16.36 0.09 -4.27
CA PRO A 121 16.74 1.30 -3.54
C PRO A 121 18.08 1.89 -3.97
N GLU A 122 19.00 1.09 -4.52
CA GLU A 122 20.31 1.54 -5.00
C GLU A 122 20.17 2.35 -6.29
N THR A 123 19.40 1.82 -7.24
CA THR A 123 19.16 2.48 -8.54
C THR A 123 18.00 3.48 -8.50
N LYS A 124 17.17 3.42 -7.45
CA LYS A 124 15.92 4.19 -7.28
C LYS A 124 14.94 3.99 -8.43
N ARG A 125 14.85 2.76 -8.94
CA ARG A 125 14.02 2.40 -10.10
C ARG A 125 13.18 1.18 -9.83
N LEU A 126 12.09 1.06 -10.58
CA LEU A 126 11.31 -0.16 -10.68
C LEU A 126 11.98 -1.09 -11.70
N GLU A 127 12.41 -2.25 -11.24
CA GLU A 127 12.92 -3.33 -12.06
C GLU A 127 11.77 -4.24 -12.46
N THR A 128 11.75 -4.66 -13.73
CA THR A 128 10.67 -5.46 -14.32
C THR A 128 11.17 -6.76 -14.95
N LYS A 129 12.46 -7.03 -14.82
CA LYS A 129 13.13 -8.23 -15.34
C LYS A 129 13.55 -9.12 -14.18
N ASP A 130 13.64 -10.42 -14.44
CA ASP A 130 14.06 -11.43 -13.46
C ASP A 130 13.30 -11.40 -12.12
N LEU A 131 12.01 -11.06 -12.17
CA LEU A 131 11.19 -10.91 -10.97
C LEU A 131 11.01 -12.21 -10.17
N GLU A 132 11.25 -13.36 -10.81
CA GLU A 132 11.11 -14.67 -10.17
C GLU A 132 12.21 -14.94 -9.13
N SER A 133 13.37 -14.28 -9.23
CA SER A 133 14.46 -14.43 -8.26
C SER A 133 14.22 -13.68 -6.95
N CYS A 134 13.25 -12.76 -6.91
CA CYS A 134 12.93 -11.96 -5.73
C CYS A 134 12.33 -12.77 -4.57
N PHE A 135 11.78 -13.94 -4.84
CA PHE A 135 11.10 -14.78 -3.86
C PHE A 135 11.66 -16.20 -3.84
N MET A 136 12.91 -16.31 -3.41
CA MET A 136 13.63 -17.57 -3.25
C MET A 136 13.86 -17.90 -1.78
N THR A 137 13.86 -19.18 -1.44
CA THR A 137 14.29 -19.68 -0.13
C THR A 137 15.81 -19.55 0.01
N THR A 138 16.33 -19.72 1.23
CA THR A 138 17.79 -19.78 1.46
C THR A 138 18.46 -20.97 0.76
N ALA A 139 17.69 -21.99 0.39
CA ALA A 139 18.14 -23.12 -0.42
C ALA A 139 18.12 -22.83 -1.94
N GLY A 140 17.68 -21.65 -2.36
CA GLY A 140 17.56 -21.28 -3.77
C GLY A 140 16.35 -21.90 -4.47
N GLU A 141 15.29 -22.22 -3.72
CA GLU A 141 14.04 -22.76 -4.27
C GLU A 141 12.98 -21.65 -4.36
N LYS A 142 12.05 -21.76 -5.31
CA LYS A 142 10.92 -20.82 -5.38
C LYS A 142 9.99 -21.03 -4.18
N ILE A 143 9.49 -19.93 -3.59
CA ILE A 143 8.43 -20.03 -2.59
C ILE A 143 7.18 -20.68 -3.21
N SER A 144 6.49 -21.53 -2.44
CA SER A 144 5.26 -22.19 -2.87
C SER A 144 4.20 -22.10 -1.78
N ALA A 145 2.92 -22.14 -2.17
CA ALA A 145 1.80 -22.04 -1.24
C ALA A 145 1.65 -23.26 -0.30
N ASN A 146 2.47 -24.30 -0.47
CA ASN A 146 2.43 -25.54 0.31
C ASN A 146 3.55 -25.64 1.36
N GLN A 147 4.30 -24.56 1.60
CA GLN A 147 5.35 -24.49 2.63
C GLN A 147 4.90 -23.69 3.85
#